data_AF-A0A965F3G3-F1
#
_entry.id   AF-A0A965F3G3-F1
#
_cell.length_a   1.000
_cell.length_b   1.000
_cell.length_c   1.000
_cell.angle_alpha   90.00
_cell.angle_beta   90.00
_cell.angle_gamma   90.00
#
_symmetry.space_group_name_H-M   'P 1'
#
loop_
_entity.id
_entity.type
_entity.pdbx_description
1 polymer ?
#
loop_
_entity_poly.entity_id
_entity_poly.type
_entity_poly.pdbx_seq_one_letter_code
_entity_poly.pdbx_strand_id
1 'polypeptide(L)'
;ASSGNAEWTTGGSAKFSDSGEWLVLTPSLGGQKGGGYFEPPVPTRGQVSVSFDLEVNGNADGMCVPFFSSASAFLTGGVGGSLGCQGMAGTFFVGIEEYGTDTIRIGTPSNGLYSETTVSGLANTSNDIRITIILTPSGSSTLIDVRAQVGSAEPVQKASRTMSGTLPSAGILVGFTAGTGGEVAEHKIRNIVISGSN
;
A
#
# COMPACT_ATOMS: atom_id res chain seq x y z
N ALA A 1 16.82 -21.23 14.54
CA ALA A 1 16.73 -19.91 15.20
C ALA A 1 15.80 -19.07 14.36
N SER A 2 14.64 -18.67 14.89
CA SER A 2 13.68 -17.80 14.20
C SER A 2 14.04 -16.35 14.49
N SER A 3 14.65 -15.65 13.55
CA SER A 3 14.82 -14.19 13.62
C SER A 3 13.50 -13.52 13.25
N GLY A 4 12.55 -13.52 14.19
CA GLY A 4 11.25 -12.89 14.01
C GLY A 4 11.34 -11.39 14.26
N ASN A 5 11.20 -10.58 13.22
CA ASN A 5 10.69 -9.22 13.31
C ASN A 5 9.21 -9.34 13.76
N ALA A 6 8.98 -9.38 15.07
CA ALA A 6 7.70 -9.75 15.70
C ALA A 6 6.51 -8.79 15.43
N GLU A 7 6.64 -7.83 14.51
CA GLU A 7 5.65 -6.80 14.19
C GLU A 7 5.00 -6.99 12.81
N TRP A 8 5.49 -7.93 12.00
CA TRP A 8 4.99 -8.14 10.64
C TRP A 8 4.43 -9.55 10.45
N THR A 9 3.20 -9.59 9.95
CA THR A 9 2.60 -10.82 9.43
C THR A 9 2.63 -10.76 7.90
N THR A 10 3.25 -11.74 7.25
CA THR A 10 3.36 -11.83 5.78
C THR A 10 2.60 -13.03 5.22
N GLY A 11 2.27 -12.98 3.93
CA GLY A 11 1.61 -14.06 3.20
C GLY A 11 1.82 -13.97 1.69
N GLY A 12 1.47 -15.05 0.99
CA GLY A 12 1.74 -15.20 -0.44
C GLY A 12 3.24 -15.26 -0.73
N SER A 13 3.67 -14.60 -1.80
CA SER A 13 5.08 -14.52 -2.20
C SER A 13 5.91 -13.52 -1.39
N ALA A 14 5.30 -12.82 -0.43
CA ALA A 14 5.98 -11.75 0.31
C ALA A 14 6.98 -12.29 1.33
N LYS A 15 8.17 -11.70 1.35
CA LYS A 15 9.24 -12.03 2.30
C LYS A 15 10.15 -10.84 2.54
N PHE A 16 10.80 -10.82 3.70
CA PHE A 16 11.93 -9.93 3.89
C PHE A 16 13.12 -10.40 3.04
N SER A 17 13.92 -9.45 2.54
CA SER A 17 15.22 -9.75 1.94
C SER A 17 16.15 -10.41 2.94
N ASP A 18 17.21 -11.06 2.46
CA ASP A 18 18.20 -11.69 3.35
C ASP A 18 18.89 -10.68 4.28
N SER A 19 18.99 -9.41 3.85
CA SER A 19 19.46 -8.29 4.67
C SER A 19 18.44 -7.79 5.70
N GLY A 20 17.17 -8.16 5.56
CA GLY A 20 16.06 -7.65 6.37
C GLY A 20 15.63 -6.21 6.04
N GLU A 21 16.35 -5.52 5.15
CA GLU A 21 16.11 -4.11 4.82
C GLU A 21 14.86 -3.89 3.97
N TRP A 22 14.49 -4.87 3.15
CA TRP A 22 13.38 -4.78 2.21
C TRP A 22 12.30 -5.78 2.57
N LEU A 23 11.05 -5.32 2.60
CA LEU A 23 9.90 -6.20 2.44
C LEU A 23 9.62 -6.33 0.94
N VAL A 24 9.94 -7.50 0.38
CA VAL A 24 9.67 -7.84 -1.01
C VAL A 24 8.26 -8.40 -1.09
N LEU A 25 7.34 -7.71 -1.76
CA LEU A 25 5.93 -8.08 -1.88
C LEU A 25 5.69 -9.10 -2.99
N THR A 26 6.36 -8.92 -4.14
CA THR A 26 6.43 -9.93 -5.22
C THR A 26 7.87 -10.10 -5.67
N PRO A 27 8.31 -11.33 -5.99
CA PRO A 27 9.57 -11.53 -6.70
C PRO A 27 9.44 -11.07 -8.15
N SER A 28 10.56 -10.95 -8.87
CA SER A 28 10.61 -10.68 -10.31
C SER A 28 10.10 -11.88 -11.14
N LEU A 29 8.81 -12.19 -11.01
CA LEU A 29 8.07 -13.23 -11.75
C LEU A 29 6.63 -12.77 -12.04
N GLY A 30 6.03 -13.31 -13.09
CA GLY A 30 4.60 -13.12 -13.40
C GLY A 30 3.71 -14.03 -12.56
N GLY A 31 2.42 -13.69 -12.50
CA GLY A 31 1.38 -14.44 -11.79
C GLY A 31 1.58 -14.51 -10.26
N GLN A 32 2.30 -13.54 -9.69
CA GLN A 32 2.59 -13.50 -8.26
C GLN A 32 1.63 -12.61 -7.51
N LYS A 33 1.49 -12.89 -6.22
CA LYS A 33 0.88 -11.99 -5.25
C LYS A 33 1.48 -12.21 -3.89
N GLY A 34 1.65 -11.15 -3.14
CA GLY A 34 2.10 -11.22 -1.77
C GLY A 34 1.74 -9.97 -1.02
N GLY A 35 1.83 -10.07 0.30
CA GLY A 35 1.66 -8.91 1.14
C GLY A 35 1.97 -9.20 2.59
N GLY A 36 1.93 -8.15 3.39
CA GLY A 36 1.98 -8.25 4.82
C GLY A 36 1.35 -7.04 5.47
N TYR A 37 1.14 -7.12 6.77
CA TYR A 37 0.62 -6.00 7.55
C TYR A 37 1.37 -5.86 8.86
N PHE A 38 1.37 -4.63 9.34
CA PHE A 38 2.02 -4.24 10.58
C PHE A 38 1.08 -4.39 11.78
N GLU A 39 1.59 -4.96 12.86
CA GLU A 39 0.97 -4.97 14.20
C GLU A 39 1.86 -4.19 15.19
N PRO A 40 1.28 -3.42 16.12
CA PRO A 40 -0.13 -3.35 16.54
C PRO A 40 -1.02 -2.38 15.71
N PRO A 41 -2.35 -2.37 15.94
CA PRO A 41 -3.26 -1.41 15.30
C PRO A 41 -2.90 0.05 15.59
N VAL A 42 -3.05 0.88 14.56
CA VAL A 42 -2.80 2.32 14.57
C VAL A 42 -4.04 3.06 15.08
N PRO A 43 -3.90 4.01 16.03
CA PRO A 43 -5.01 4.86 16.48
C PRO A 43 -5.56 5.75 15.35
N THR A 44 -6.88 5.99 15.36
CA THR A 44 -7.62 6.59 14.22
C THR A 44 -8.49 7.79 14.62
N ARG A 45 -8.36 8.31 15.84
CA ARG A 45 -9.18 9.44 16.31
C ARG A 45 -8.74 10.77 15.68
N GLY A 46 -7.47 10.89 15.32
CA GLY A 46 -6.91 11.98 14.54
C GLY A 46 -6.44 11.54 13.16
N GLN A 47 -5.48 12.27 12.61
CA GLN A 47 -4.84 11.95 11.35
C GLN A 47 -3.99 10.67 11.48
N VAL A 48 -4.06 9.81 10.46
CA VAL A 48 -3.15 8.68 10.24
C VAL A 48 -2.23 9.00 9.06
N SER A 49 -0.95 8.71 9.19
CA SER A 49 0.05 8.86 8.14
C SER A 49 0.84 7.57 7.96
N VAL A 50 1.07 7.20 6.71
CA VAL A 50 1.90 6.07 6.30
C VAL A 50 2.91 6.57 5.28
N SER A 51 4.20 6.44 5.58
CA SER A 51 5.29 6.77 4.66
C SER A 51 6.18 5.56 4.45
N PHE A 52 6.66 5.37 3.23
CA PHE A 52 7.54 4.26 2.87
C PHE A 52 8.31 4.58 1.60
N ASP A 53 9.47 3.95 1.45
CA ASP A 53 10.21 3.97 0.18
C ASP A 53 9.75 2.78 -0.67
N LEU A 54 9.46 3.06 -1.93
CA LEU A 54 9.06 2.09 -2.95
C LEU A 54 10.17 1.99 -4.00
N GLU A 55 10.54 0.76 -4.32
CA GLU A 55 11.31 0.41 -5.51
C GLU A 55 10.56 -0.68 -6.29
N VAL A 56 10.50 -0.49 -7.60
CA VAL A 56 9.92 -1.44 -8.55
C VAL A 56 10.98 -1.80 -9.58
N ASN A 57 11.26 -3.10 -9.69
CA ASN A 57 12.13 -3.64 -10.73
C ASN A 57 11.28 -4.46 -11.71
N GLY A 58 10.78 -3.79 -12.75
CA GLY A 58 9.92 -4.37 -13.77
C GLY A 58 8.90 -3.37 -14.30
N ASN A 59 7.80 -3.88 -14.86
CA ASN A 59 6.83 -3.07 -15.61
C ASN A 59 5.37 -3.20 -15.16
N ALA A 60 5.00 -4.25 -14.40
CA ALA A 60 3.60 -4.48 -14.00
C ALA A 60 3.46 -5.42 -12.78
N ASP A 61 2.34 -5.38 -12.06
CA ASP A 61 1.16 -4.54 -12.30
C ASP A 61 1.02 -3.42 -11.27
N GLY A 62 1.60 -3.58 -10.09
CA GLY A 62 1.65 -2.57 -9.05
C GLY A 62 1.36 -3.13 -7.65
N MET A 63 1.16 -2.19 -6.74
CA MET A 63 0.97 -2.45 -5.32
C MET A 63 -0.20 -1.68 -4.72
N CYS A 64 -0.52 -2.01 -3.48
CA CYS A 64 -1.64 -1.44 -2.77
C CYS A 64 -1.38 -1.36 -1.26
N VAL A 65 -1.87 -0.31 -0.63
CA VAL A 65 -1.85 -0.08 0.81
C VAL A 65 -3.29 -0.16 1.33
N PRO A 66 -3.75 -1.34 1.78
CA PRO A 66 -5.06 -1.48 2.41
C PRO A 66 -5.05 -1.02 3.88
N PHE A 67 -6.15 -0.38 4.27
CA PHE A 67 -6.46 0.01 5.65
C PHE A 67 -7.67 -0.77 6.13
N PHE A 68 -7.52 -1.58 7.17
CA PHE A 68 -8.56 -2.51 7.60
C PHE A 68 -8.66 -2.64 9.13
N SER A 69 -9.81 -3.13 9.60
CA SER A 69 -10.03 -3.37 11.03
C SER A 69 -9.19 -4.55 11.50
N SER A 70 -8.68 -4.48 12.74
CA SER A 70 -8.04 -5.61 13.41
C SER A 70 -8.96 -6.82 13.63
N ALA A 71 -10.27 -6.63 13.50
CA ALA A 71 -11.26 -7.71 13.53
C ALA A 71 -11.33 -8.50 12.20
N SER A 72 -10.70 -8.02 11.13
CA SER A 72 -10.73 -8.66 9.82
C SER A 72 -9.47 -9.52 9.60
N ALA A 73 -9.64 -10.71 9.02
CA ALA A 73 -8.51 -11.50 8.57
C ALA A 73 -7.78 -10.80 7.41
N PHE A 74 -6.45 -10.75 7.47
CA PHE A 74 -5.65 -10.29 6.34
C PHE A 74 -5.56 -11.40 5.29
N LEU A 75 -6.05 -11.12 4.09
CA LEU A 75 -5.99 -12.01 2.94
C LEU A 75 -5.53 -11.19 1.74
N THR A 76 -4.47 -11.59 1.05
CA THR A 76 -4.13 -10.94 -0.22
C THR A 76 -5.23 -11.19 -1.26
N GLY A 77 -5.59 -10.17 -2.02
CA GLY A 77 -6.50 -10.22 -3.17
C GLY A 77 -5.97 -11.06 -4.35
N GLY A 78 -6.34 -10.67 -5.58
CA GLY A 78 -5.92 -11.33 -6.81
C GLY A 78 -4.50 -10.99 -7.26
N VAL A 79 -4.08 -11.61 -8.36
CA VAL A 79 -2.83 -11.26 -9.09
C VAL A 79 -3.08 -10.12 -10.08
N GLY A 80 -2.01 -9.61 -10.72
CA GLY A 80 -2.08 -8.57 -11.74
C GLY A 80 -2.74 -7.27 -11.27
N GLY A 81 -3.55 -6.63 -12.13
CA GLY A 81 -4.27 -5.38 -11.85
C GLY A 81 -5.20 -5.36 -10.62
N SER A 82 -5.36 -6.49 -9.90
CA SER A 82 -5.93 -6.52 -8.55
C SER A 82 -5.02 -5.87 -7.50
N LEU A 83 -3.72 -5.71 -7.81
CA LEU A 83 -2.66 -5.16 -6.96
C LEU A 83 -2.49 -5.91 -5.63
N GLY A 84 -2.94 -7.16 -5.58
CA GLY A 84 -2.99 -7.94 -4.35
C GLY A 84 -4.02 -7.45 -3.33
N CYS A 85 -4.93 -6.51 -3.67
CA CYS A 85 -5.89 -5.96 -2.69
C CYS A 85 -7.36 -5.91 -3.10
N GLN A 86 -7.69 -6.09 -4.38
CA GLN A 86 -9.10 -6.17 -4.77
C GLN A 86 -9.78 -7.41 -4.15
N GLY A 87 -10.94 -7.21 -3.55
CA GLY A 87 -11.69 -8.25 -2.83
C GLY A 87 -11.29 -8.40 -1.35
N MET A 88 -10.29 -7.66 -0.86
CA MET A 88 -9.95 -7.67 0.56
C MET A 88 -11.04 -7.02 1.42
N ALA A 89 -11.21 -7.54 2.64
CA ALA A 89 -11.90 -6.80 3.68
C ALA A 89 -11.04 -5.57 4.05
N GLY A 90 -11.59 -4.38 3.87
CA GLY A 90 -10.87 -3.15 4.17
C GLY A 90 -11.79 -1.95 4.04
N THR A 91 -11.48 -0.90 4.80
CA THR A 91 -12.22 0.36 4.80
C THR A 91 -11.84 1.16 3.56
N PHE A 92 -10.54 1.36 3.36
CA PHE A 92 -9.97 2.12 2.25
C PHE A 92 -8.72 1.43 1.71
N PHE A 93 -8.34 1.78 0.49
CA PHE A 93 -7.02 1.45 -0.04
C PHE A 93 -6.47 2.59 -0.89
N VAL A 94 -5.14 2.60 -0.99
CA VAL A 94 -4.40 3.36 -2.01
C VAL A 94 -3.64 2.38 -2.88
N GLY A 95 -3.98 2.32 -4.17
CA GLY A 95 -3.26 1.54 -5.18
C GLY A 95 -2.26 2.41 -5.93
N ILE A 96 -1.10 1.84 -6.24
CA ILE A 96 -0.08 2.41 -7.12
C ILE A 96 0.07 1.39 -8.25
N GLU A 97 -0.44 1.74 -9.42
CA GLU A 97 -0.41 0.90 -10.62
C GLU A 97 0.58 1.49 -11.63
N GLU A 98 1.31 0.61 -12.28
CA GLU A 98 2.36 0.95 -13.24
C GLU A 98 2.10 0.38 -14.64
N TYR A 99 1.14 -0.54 -14.77
CA TYR A 99 0.79 -1.12 -16.06
C TYR A 99 0.20 -0.08 -17.00
N GLY A 100 0.88 0.16 -18.13
CA GLY A 100 0.46 1.10 -19.17
C GLY A 100 0.73 2.57 -18.82
N THR A 101 0.11 3.08 -17.75
CA THR A 101 0.33 4.44 -17.25
C THR A 101 0.26 4.49 -15.73
N ASP A 102 1.26 5.12 -15.11
CA ASP A 102 1.31 5.34 -13.66
C ASP A 102 -0.03 5.92 -13.16
N THR A 103 -0.68 5.20 -12.27
CA THR A 103 -2.01 5.54 -11.76
C THR A 103 -2.07 5.35 -10.26
N ILE A 104 -2.63 6.35 -9.56
CA ILE A 104 -3.05 6.18 -8.17
C ILE A 104 -4.54 5.84 -8.13
N ARG A 105 -4.87 4.75 -7.44
CA ARG A 105 -6.25 4.34 -7.15
C ARG A 105 -6.59 4.66 -5.70
N ILE A 106 -7.71 5.35 -5.46
CA ILE A 106 -8.23 5.57 -4.09
C ILE A 106 -9.67 5.04 -4.03
N GLY A 107 -9.92 4.08 -3.15
CA GLY A 107 -11.22 3.41 -3.08
C GLY A 107 -11.41 2.48 -1.90
N THR A 108 -12.36 1.57 -2.05
CA THR A 108 -12.66 0.51 -1.08
C THR A 108 -12.33 -0.84 -1.71
N PRO A 109 -11.50 -1.68 -1.07
CA PRO A 109 -10.99 -2.88 -1.70
C PRO A 109 -12.08 -3.96 -1.93
N SER A 110 -13.09 -4.03 -1.07
CA SER A 110 -14.06 -5.14 -1.03
C SER A 110 -15.04 -5.19 -2.21
N ASN A 111 -15.33 -4.05 -2.83
CA ASN A 111 -16.30 -3.93 -3.93
C ASN A 111 -15.67 -3.48 -5.25
N GLY A 112 -14.34 -3.26 -5.27
CA GLY A 112 -13.62 -2.78 -6.46
C GLY A 112 -14.03 -1.36 -6.88
N LEU A 113 -14.69 -0.58 -6.03
CA LEU A 113 -15.02 0.81 -6.33
C LEU A 113 -13.85 1.71 -5.93
N TYR A 114 -13.26 2.38 -6.93
CA TYR A 114 -12.16 3.32 -6.73
C TYR A 114 -12.24 4.47 -7.74
N SER A 115 -11.46 5.52 -7.48
CA SER A 115 -11.16 6.59 -8.44
C SER A 115 -9.72 6.43 -8.85
N GLU A 116 -9.47 6.69 -10.12
CA GLU A 116 -8.13 6.71 -10.70
C GLU A 116 -7.66 8.15 -10.86
N THR A 117 -6.37 8.36 -10.68
CA THR A 117 -5.68 9.61 -11.04
C THR A 117 -4.41 9.20 -11.76
N THR A 118 -4.36 9.49 -13.06
CA THR A 118 -3.13 9.32 -13.84
C THR A 118 -2.08 10.30 -13.31
N VAL A 119 -0.89 9.78 -13.06
CA VAL A 119 0.24 10.52 -12.51
C VAL A 119 1.46 10.26 -13.37
N SER A 120 2.56 10.93 -13.07
CA SER A 120 3.85 10.69 -13.73
C SER A 120 4.96 10.50 -12.70
N GLY A 121 5.86 9.59 -13.02
CA GLY A 121 7.10 9.35 -12.29
C GLY A 121 6.91 8.58 -10.99
N LEU A 122 5.97 7.62 -10.96
CA LEU A 122 5.79 6.67 -9.85
C LEU A 122 6.26 5.26 -10.18
N ALA A 123 6.40 4.90 -11.46
CA ALA A 123 6.93 3.60 -11.86
C ALA A 123 8.28 3.72 -12.58
N ASN A 124 9.02 2.61 -12.59
CA ASN A 124 10.25 2.44 -13.39
C ASN A 124 11.32 3.51 -13.14
N THR A 125 11.46 3.97 -11.90
CA THR A 125 12.55 4.87 -11.52
C THR A 125 13.68 4.07 -10.92
N SER A 126 14.90 4.28 -11.43
CA SER A 126 16.15 3.82 -10.80
C SER A 126 16.44 4.51 -9.45
N ASN A 127 15.45 5.19 -8.86
CA ASN A 127 15.53 5.99 -7.65
C ASN A 127 14.48 5.50 -6.67
N ASP A 128 14.79 5.53 -5.37
CA ASP A 128 13.80 5.35 -4.32
C ASP A 128 12.72 6.45 -4.41
N ILE A 129 11.45 6.05 -4.48
CA ILE A 129 10.32 6.96 -4.36
C ILE A 129 9.77 6.85 -2.95
N ARG A 130 9.76 7.96 -2.21
CA ARG A 130 9.06 8.02 -0.94
C ARG A 130 7.59 8.36 -1.18
N ILE A 131 6.71 7.43 -0.85
CA ILE A 131 5.27 7.63 -0.86
C ILE A 131 4.82 8.01 0.54
N THR A 132 3.91 8.96 0.65
CA THR A 132 3.24 9.31 1.90
C THR A 132 1.73 9.36 1.68
N ILE A 133 0.99 8.57 2.45
CA ILE A 133 -0.47 8.51 2.46
C ILE A 133 -0.96 9.09 3.77
N ILE A 134 -1.87 10.05 3.70
CA ILE A 134 -2.43 10.73 4.85
C ILE A 134 -3.94 10.53 4.84
N LEU A 135 -4.47 9.96 5.92
CA LEU A 135 -5.89 9.79 6.16
C LEU A 135 -6.33 10.82 7.21
N THR A 136 -7.28 11.68 6.86
CA THR A 136 -7.84 12.68 7.77
C THR A 136 -9.34 12.43 7.95
N PRO A 137 -9.76 11.76 9.03
CA PRO A 137 -11.17 11.55 9.36
C PRO A 137 -11.88 12.89 9.64
N SER A 138 -13.10 13.04 9.15
CA SER A 138 -13.96 14.20 9.42
C SER A 138 -15.44 13.82 9.32
N GLY A 139 -16.14 13.84 10.46
CA GLY A 139 -17.56 13.47 10.53
C GLY A 139 -17.77 12.03 10.05
N SER A 140 -18.54 11.85 8.96
CA SER A 140 -18.83 10.56 8.33
C SER A 140 -17.95 10.27 7.10
N SER A 141 -16.85 11.00 6.93
CA SER A 141 -15.97 10.94 5.77
C SER A 141 -14.50 10.87 6.17
N THR A 142 -13.64 10.47 5.23
CA THR A 142 -12.18 10.48 5.40
C THR A 142 -11.54 11.07 4.14
N LEU A 143 -10.75 12.12 4.31
CA LEU A 143 -9.89 12.62 3.23
C LEU A 143 -8.65 11.72 3.13
N ILE A 144 -8.34 11.27 1.92
CA ILE A 144 -7.15 10.48 1.61
C ILE A 144 -6.27 11.33 0.69
N ASP A 145 -5.08 11.70 1.17
CA ASP A 145 -4.09 12.47 0.43
C ASP A 145 -2.86 11.60 0.15
N VAL A 146 -2.42 11.55 -1.10
CA VAL A 146 -1.24 10.77 -1.52
C VAL A 146 -0.21 11.71 -2.09
N ARG A 147 0.99 11.67 -1.50
CA ARG A 147 2.15 12.46 -1.91
C ARG A 147 3.28 11.55 -2.31
N ALA A 148 4.09 12.00 -3.27
CA ALA A 148 5.31 11.31 -3.66
C ALA A 148 6.48 12.28 -3.70
N GLN A 149 7.63 11.78 -3.26
CA GLN A 149 8.92 12.44 -3.28
C GLN A 149 9.89 11.55 -4.05
N VAL A 150 10.46 12.08 -5.13
CA VAL A 150 11.46 11.37 -5.95
C VAL A 150 12.83 11.96 -5.65
N GLY A 151 13.75 11.12 -5.15
CA GLY A 151 15.07 11.59 -4.73
C GLY A 151 15.00 12.68 -3.65
N SER A 152 15.75 13.76 -3.83
CA SER A 152 15.82 14.87 -2.85
C SER A 152 14.81 16.00 -3.10
N ALA A 153 13.83 15.81 -3.99
CA ALA A 153 12.81 16.83 -4.26
C ALA A 153 11.86 17.01 -3.06
N GLU A 154 11.08 18.09 -3.06
CA GLU A 154 9.98 18.24 -2.08
C GLU A 154 8.83 17.25 -2.39
N PRO A 155 8.11 16.72 -1.38
CA PRO A 155 6.93 15.88 -1.61
C PRO A 155 5.82 16.64 -2.35
N VAL A 156 5.34 16.08 -3.46
CA VAL A 156 4.26 16.64 -4.28
C VAL A 156 2.99 15.83 -4.10
N GLN A 157 1.84 16.51 -3.94
CA GLN A 157 0.52 15.85 -3.96
C GLN A 157 0.27 15.25 -5.34
N LYS A 158 0.04 13.94 -5.38
CA LYS A 158 -0.21 13.17 -6.60
C LYS A 158 -1.68 12.82 -6.77
N ALA A 159 -2.39 12.56 -5.67
CA ALA A 159 -3.83 12.31 -5.68
C ALA A 159 -4.45 12.74 -4.35
N SER A 160 -5.72 13.14 -4.38
CA SER A 160 -6.47 13.49 -3.18
C SER A 160 -7.95 13.19 -3.38
N ARG A 161 -8.59 12.51 -2.42
CA ARG A 161 -10.01 12.16 -2.51
C ARG A 161 -10.66 12.06 -1.13
N THR A 162 -11.85 12.65 -1.02
CA THR A 162 -12.74 12.42 0.13
C THR A 162 -13.59 11.18 -0.13
N MET A 163 -13.46 10.20 0.76
CA MET A 163 -14.25 8.96 0.75
C MET A 163 -15.38 9.05 1.78
N SER A 164 -16.53 8.47 1.46
CA SER A 164 -17.57 8.22 2.46
C SER A 164 -17.12 7.09 3.40
N GLY A 165 -17.46 7.21 4.68
CA GLY A 165 -17.04 6.30 5.73
C GLY A 165 -15.92 6.86 6.61
N THR A 166 -15.78 6.27 7.78
CA THR A 166 -14.78 6.64 8.78
C THR A 166 -13.85 5.48 9.07
N LEU A 167 -12.65 5.80 9.55
CA LEU A 167 -11.75 4.79 10.08
C LEU A 167 -12.37 4.12 11.32
N PRO A 168 -12.23 2.80 11.49
CA PRO A 168 -12.66 2.09 12.68
C PRO A 168 -12.11 2.72 13.97
N SER A 169 -12.97 2.94 14.97
CA SER A 169 -12.60 3.60 16.23
C SER A 169 -11.69 2.77 17.14
N ALA A 170 -11.64 1.45 16.92
CA ALA A 170 -10.72 0.53 17.60
C ALA A 170 -9.29 0.58 17.04
N GLY A 171 -9.04 1.43 16.04
CA GLY A 171 -7.79 1.48 15.29
C GLY A 171 -7.85 0.67 13.98
N ILE A 172 -6.82 0.82 13.17
CA ILE A 172 -6.66 0.11 11.89
C ILE A 172 -5.33 -0.63 11.83
N LEU A 173 -5.30 -1.72 11.10
CA LEU A 173 -4.07 -2.31 10.58
C LEU A 173 -3.75 -1.68 9.23
N VAL A 174 -2.45 -1.50 8.97
CA VAL A 174 -1.92 -1.01 7.70
C VAL A 174 -1.21 -2.17 7.03
N GLY A 175 -1.69 -2.52 5.84
CA GLY A 175 -1.10 -3.56 5.01
C GLY A 175 -0.36 -2.99 3.80
N PHE A 176 0.42 -3.87 3.18
CA PHE A 176 1.05 -3.67 1.89
C PHE A 176 0.86 -4.95 1.09
N THR A 177 0.35 -4.83 -0.13
CA THR A 177 0.16 -5.96 -1.04
C THR A 177 0.65 -5.58 -2.42
N ALA A 178 1.04 -6.57 -3.22
CA ALA A 178 1.32 -6.37 -4.63
C ALA A 178 0.88 -7.59 -5.45
N GLY A 179 0.70 -7.36 -6.75
CA GLY A 179 0.33 -8.40 -7.70
C GLY A 179 1.06 -8.22 -9.02
N THR A 180 1.47 -9.32 -9.63
CA THR A 180 1.96 -9.37 -11.01
C THR A 180 1.07 -10.30 -11.82
N GLY A 181 0.75 -9.89 -13.04
CA GLY A 181 -0.13 -10.57 -13.98
C GLY A 181 0.69 -11.32 -15.01
N GLY A 182 0.55 -10.94 -16.28
CA GLY A 182 1.32 -11.53 -17.37
C GLY A 182 2.77 -11.03 -17.43
N GLU A 183 3.02 -9.81 -16.99
CA GLU A 183 4.36 -9.23 -16.95
C GLU A 183 5.07 -9.50 -15.62
N VAL A 184 6.35 -9.17 -15.57
CA VAL A 184 7.25 -9.44 -14.46
C VAL A 184 7.61 -8.13 -13.77
N ALA A 185 7.43 -8.06 -12.46
CA ALA A 185 8.02 -7.03 -11.62
C ALA A 185 8.27 -7.51 -10.18
N GLU A 186 9.40 -7.07 -9.63
CA GLU A 186 9.63 -7.11 -8.19
C GLU A 186 9.14 -5.81 -7.56
N HIS A 187 8.18 -5.90 -6.64
CA HIS A 187 7.74 -4.77 -5.83
C HIS A 187 8.32 -4.92 -4.43
N LYS A 188 9.05 -3.93 -3.95
CA LYS A 188 9.63 -3.95 -2.62
C LYS A 188 9.56 -2.59 -1.95
N ILE A 189 9.44 -2.64 -0.63
CA ILE A 189 9.31 -1.45 0.21
C ILE A 189 10.26 -1.51 1.40
N ARG A 190 10.63 -0.33 1.90
CA ARG A 190 11.45 -0.17 3.11
C ARG A 190 11.17 1.13 3.83
N ASN A 191 11.87 1.36 4.95
CA ASN A 191 11.79 2.59 5.74
C ASN A 191 10.35 3.00 6.06
N ILE A 192 9.53 2.01 6.41
CA ILE A 192 8.10 2.16 6.65
C ILE A 192 7.91 2.91 7.99
N VAL A 193 7.20 4.02 7.94
CA VAL A 193 6.83 4.83 9.10
C VAL A 193 5.31 4.95 9.12
N ILE A 194 4.70 4.46 10.19
CA ILE A 194 3.25 4.51 10.39
C ILE A 194 2.97 5.29 11.67
N SER A 195 2.06 6.26 11.61
CA SER A 195 1.66 7.04 12.78
C SER A 195 0.15 7.34 12.75
N GLY A 196 -0.43 7.42 13.94
CA GLY A 196 -1.82 7.82 14.15
C GLY A 196 -1.91 8.71 15.37
N SER A 197 -2.73 9.74 15.30
CA SER A 197 -3.03 10.63 16.43
C SER A 197 -4.33 10.23 17.13
N ASN A 198 -4.38 10.56 18.42
CA ASN A 198 -5.54 10.36 19.29
C ASN A 198 -6.44 11.58 19.37
#